data_AF-A0A6A3HJ40-F1
#
_entry.id   AF-A0A6A3HJ40-F1
#
_cell.length_a   1.000
_cell.length_b   1.000
_cell.length_c   1.000
_cell.angle_alpha   90.00
_cell.angle_beta   90.00
_cell.angle_gamma   90.00
#
_symmetry.space_group_name_H-M   'P 1'
#
loop_
_entity.id
_entity.type
_entity.pdbx_description
1 polymer ?
#
loop_
_entity_poly.entity_id
_entity_poly.type
_entity_poly.pdbx_seq_one_letter_code
_entity_poly.pdbx_strand_id
1 'polypeptide(L)'
;MEELQDTPKKASGRMGNMNDHAPCCSEVKLSETSDVDLGIIKDTVVVTHSTGGLVMSMALATGKCSFREGVSWVALSSPMMGSMASDYFQDFCNDEISAFATDLLEFFGQCPMSVSRQSLMYYKEKYASKELNAAYKLAQEAYRGS
;
A
#
# COMPACT_ATOMS: atom_id res chain seq x y z
N MET A 1 17.81 21.35 -2.64
CA MET A 1 17.52 19.92 -2.82
C MET A 1 18.38 19.16 -1.84
N GLU A 2 17.91 18.99 -0.61
CA GLU A 2 18.57 18.15 0.38
C GLU A 2 17.56 17.90 1.49
N GLU A 3 16.83 16.80 1.35
CA GLU A 3 16.29 15.94 2.42
C GLU A 3 15.56 14.77 1.70
N LEU A 4 16.29 14.07 0.82
CA LEU A 4 15.82 12.79 0.30
C LEU A 4 16.22 11.69 1.29
N GLN A 5 15.20 11.14 1.96
CA GLN A 5 15.04 9.71 2.25
C GLN A 5 15.82 9.01 3.38
N ASP A 6 16.84 9.57 4.03
CA ASP A 6 17.66 8.80 4.99
C ASP A 6 17.57 9.21 6.47
N THR A 7 16.38 9.17 7.05
CA THR A 7 16.26 9.16 8.54
C THR A 7 15.38 8.00 9.02
N PRO A 8 15.92 7.03 9.77
CA PRO A 8 15.15 5.88 10.29
C PRO A 8 14.01 6.28 11.24
N LYS A 9 14.09 7.46 11.84
CA LYS A 9 13.22 7.91 12.95
C LYS A 9 11.74 8.12 12.58
N LYS A 10 11.37 8.08 11.29
CA LYS A 10 9.97 8.26 10.82
C LYS A 10 9.49 7.13 9.90
N ALA A 11 10.20 6.00 9.84
CA ALA A 11 9.84 4.91 8.90
C ALA A 11 8.42 4.37 9.09
N SER A 12 7.90 4.34 10.33
CA SER A 12 6.54 3.85 10.64
C SER A 12 5.42 4.73 10.07
N GLY A 13 5.67 6.03 9.86
CA GLY A 13 4.72 6.96 9.24
C GLY A 13 4.95 7.19 7.75
N ARG A 14 6.04 6.65 7.18
CA ARG A 14 6.40 6.79 5.75
C ARG A 14 5.82 5.70 4.88
N MET A 15 5.67 4.49 5.41
CA MET A 15 4.96 3.42 4.73
C MET A 15 3.47 3.58 5.06
N GLY A 16 2.80 4.40 4.26
CA GLY A 16 1.39 4.74 4.42
C GLY A 16 0.45 3.53 4.44
N ASN A 17 -0.78 3.79 4.87
CA ASN A 17 -1.90 2.86 4.81
C ASN A 17 -2.44 2.84 3.37
N MET A 18 -2.79 1.69 2.80
CA MET A 18 -3.43 1.67 1.46
C MET A 18 -4.73 2.49 1.39
N ASN A 19 -5.34 2.77 2.53
CA ASN A 19 -6.55 3.59 2.67
C ASN A 19 -6.24 5.09 2.83
N ASP A 20 -4.98 5.46 3.10
CA ASP A 20 -4.61 6.84 3.42
C ASP A 20 -3.40 7.35 2.61
N HIS A 21 -3.55 8.57 2.12
CA HIS A 21 -2.62 9.31 1.25
C HIS A 21 -2.26 8.65 -0.10
N ALA A 22 -2.60 9.34 -1.19
CA ALA A 22 -2.19 9.00 -2.56
C ALA A 22 -1.33 10.14 -3.14
N PRO A 23 -0.10 10.34 -2.62
CA PRO A 23 0.73 11.50 -2.97
C PRO A 23 1.04 11.59 -4.48
N CYS A 24 0.93 10.48 -5.22
CA CYS A 24 1.12 10.45 -6.67
C CYS A 24 0.15 11.32 -7.47
N CYS A 25 -1.01 11.72 -6.90
CA CYS A 25 -2.00 12.53 -7.61
C CYS A 25 -2.21 13.92 -7.02
N SER A 26 -1.82 14.15 -5.76
CA SER A 26 -1.99 15.43 -5.07
C SER A 26 -0.71 16.25 -4.96
N GLU A 27 0.46 15.67 -5.23
CA GLU A 27 1.76 16.34 -5.03
C GLU A 27 2.63 16.37 -6.29
N VAL A 28 2.39 15.46 -7.24
CA VAL A 28 3.28 15.26 -8.39
C VAL A 28 2.52 15.44 -9.70
N LYS A 29 2.96 16.40 -10.52
CA LYS A 29 2.51 16.52 -11.91
C LYS A 29 3.25 15.47 -12.76
N LEU A 30 2.53 14.46 -13.24
CA LEU A 30 3.13 13.33 -13.99
C LEU A 30 3.38 13.64 -15.47
N SER A 31 2.61 14.57 -16.04
CA SER A 31 2.76 15.06 -17.41
C SER A 31 2.21 16.48 -17.53
N GLU A 32 2.56 17.21 -18.59
CA GLU A 32 2.08 18.59 -18.80
C GLU A 32 0.55 18.70 -18.88
N THR A 33 -0.11 17.64 -19.35
CA THR A 33 -1.57 17.54 -19.51
C THR A 33 -2.28 16.98 -18.28
N SER A 34 -1.53 16.51 -17.28
CA SER A 34 -2.09 16.10 -15.99
C SER A 34 -2.50 17.32 -15.15
N ASP A 35 -3.49 17.12 -14.28
CA ASP A 35 -4.03 18.14 -13.38
C ASP A 35 -3.92 17.64 -11.93
N VAL A 36 -3.04 18.28 -11.15
CA VAL A 36 -2.76 17.90 -9.76
C VAL A 36 -3.93 18.26 -8.84
N ASP A 37 -4.58 19.39 -9.08
CA ASP A 37 -5.68 19.87 -8.23
C ASP A 37 -6.92 18.98 -8.39
N LEU A 38 -7.12 18.44 -9.60
CA LEU A 38 -8.21 17.52 -9.92
C LEU A 38 -7.82 16.03 -9.78
N GLY A 39 -6.57 15.71 -9.47
CA GLY A 39 -6.08 14.33 -9.40
C GLY A 39 -6.18 13.57 -10.73
N ILE A 40 -6.02 14.26 -11.86
CA ILE A 40 -6.14 13.69 -13.20
C ILE A 40 -4.76 13.36 -13.76
N ILE A 41 -4.59 12.11 -14.21
CA ILE A 41 -3.41 11.65 -14.91
C ILE A 41 -3.75 11.51 -16.40
N LYS A 42 -2.94 12.11 -17.27
CA LYS A 42 -3.05 12.04 -18.74
C LYS A 42 -1.70 11.72 -19.39
N ASP A 43 -1.74 11.11 -20.57
CA ASP A 43 -0.54 10.93 -21.42
C ASP A 43 0.68 10.35 -20.68
N THR A 44 0.44 9.39 -19.78
CA THR A 44 1.44 8.85 -18.86
C THR A 44 1.39 7.33 -18.81
N VAL A 45 2.55 6.69 -18.92
CA VAL A 45 2.69 5.27 -18.57
C VAL A 45 2.99 5.17 -17.08
N VAL A 46 2.00 4.71 -16.31
CA VAL A 46 2.13 4.48 -14.87
C VAL A 46 2.70 3.08 -14.67
N VAL A 47 3.80 2.97 -13.92
CA VAL A 47 4.36 1.68 -13.51
C VAL A 47 4.40 1.62 -12.00
N THR A 48 3.72 0.64 -11.41
CA THR A 48 3.69 0.43 -9.96
C THR A 48 4.32 -0.90 -9.60
N HIS A 49 5.08 -0.94 -8.51
CA HIS A 49 5.68 -2.18 -7.99
C HIS A 49 5.23 -2.44 -6.56
N SER A 50 5.01 -3.71 -6.21
CA SER A 50 4.65 -4.13 -4.86
C SER A 50 3.41 -3.38 -4.34
N THR A 51 3.45 -2.85 -3.13
CA THR A 51 2.35 -2.08 -2.52
C THR A 51 1.94 -0.85 -3.30
N GLY A 52 2.78 -0.32 -4.19
CA GLY A 52 2.45 0.82 -5.05
C GLY A 52 1.23 0.55 -5.93
N GLY A 53 1.01 -0.70 -6.35
CA GLY A 53 -0.17 -1.05 -7.14
C GLY A 53 -1.45 -0.96 -6.32
N LEU A 54 -1.44 -1.41 -5.07
CA LEU A 54 -2.59 -1.29 -4.16
C LEU A 54 -2.92 0.18 -3.86
N VAL A 55 -1.88 1.00 -3.66
CA VAL A 55 -2.05 2.45 -3.43
C VAL A 55 -2.71 3.09 -4.65
N MET A 56 -2.21 2.82 -5.87
CA MET A 56 -2.81 3.34 -7.09
C MET A 56 -4.24 2.83 -7.29
N SER A 57 -4.48 1.53 -7.10
CA SER A 57 -5.83 0.93 -7.15
C SER A 57 -6.81 1.64 -6.22
N MET A 58 -6.44 1.88 -4.96
CA MET A 58 -7.34 2.54 -4.02
C MET A 58 -7.50 4.03 -4.30
N ALA A 59 -6.47 4.69 -4.82
CA ALA A 59 -6.58 6.08 -5.21
C ALA A 59 -7.58 6.26 -6.37
N LEU A 60 -7.59 5.33 -7.33
CA LEU A 60 -8.62 5.24 -8.37
C LEU A 60 -9.99 4.90 -7.79
N ALA A 61 -10.09 3.86 -6.93
CA ALA A 61 -11.36 3.42 -6.36
C ALA A 61 -12.06 4.48 -5.49
N THR A 62 -11.27 5.31 -4.80
CA THR A 62 -11.79 6.41 -3.96
C THR A 62 -11.97 7.73 -4.70
N GLY A 63 -11.62 7.80 -5.99
CA GLY A 63 -11.70 9.02 -6.79
C GLY A 63 -10.66 10.09 -6.43
N LYS A 64 -9.65 9.75 -5.60
CA LYS A 64 -8.50 10.63 -5.34
C LYS A 64 -7.62 10.80 -6.58
N CYS A 65 -7.62 9.79 -7.45
CA CYS A 65 -6.98 9.81 -8.75
C CYS A 65 -7.98 9.40 -9.80
N SER A 66 -7.76 9.84 -11.04
CA SER A 66 -8.44 9.25 -12.18
C SER A 66 -7.59 9.28 -13.44
N PHE A 67 -7.61 8.16 -14.16
CA PHE A 67 -6.99 8.07 -15.47
C PHE A 67 -7.89 8.70 -16.53
N ARG A 68 -7.26 9.31 -17.53
CA ARG A 68 -7.89 9.93 -18.70
C ARG A 68 -7.15 9.48 -19.97
N GLU A 69 -7.39 10.15 -21.08
CA GLU A 69 -6.75 9.80 -22.35
C GLU A 69 -5.22 9.71 -22.26
N GLY A 70 -4.65 8.77 -23.02
CA GLY A 70 -3.20 8.58 -23.11
C GLY A 70 -2.56 7.89 -21.92
N VAL A 71 -3.33 7.40 -20.94
CA VAL A 71 -2.77 6.64 -19.81
C VAL A 71 -2.67 5.14 -20.13
N SER A 72 -1.60 4.51 -19.66
CA SER A 72 -1.47 3.06 -19.57
C SER A 72 -0.88 2.69 -18.23
N TRP A 73 -1.38 1.62 -17.59
CA TRP A 73 -0.89 1.22 -16.27
C TRP A 73 -0.37 -0.22 -16.27
N VAL A 74 0.86 -0.39 -15.77
CA VAL A 74 1.50 -1.68 -15.53
C VAL A 74 1.74 -1.87 -14.05
N ALA A 75 1.12 -2.88 -13.45
CA ALA A 75 1.35 -3.26 -12.06
C ALA A 75 2.22 -4.52 -11.95
N LEU A 76 3.34 -4.40 -11.24
CA LEU A 76 4.33 -5.46 -11.05
C LEU A 76 4.26 -5.99 -9.61
N SER A 77 3.99 -7.29 -9.48
CA SER A 77 3.95 -8.01 -8.20
C SER A 77 3.13 -7.30 -7.12
N SER A 78 2.03 -6.66 -7.53
CA SER A 78 1.17 -5.93 -6.61
C SER A 78 0.31 -6.92 -5.81
N PRO A 79 0.39 -6.92 -4.47
CA PRO A 79 -0.27 -7.93 -3.64
C PRO A 79 -1.77 -7.65 -3.53
N MET A 80 -2.54 -7.82 -4.61
CA MET A 80 -3.97 -7.50 -4.69
C MET A 80 -4.86 -8.30 -3.71
N MET A 81 -4.30 -9.27 -3.00
CA MET A 81 -4.94 -10.05 -1.94
C MET A 81 -4.18 -9.95 -0.60
N GLY A 82 -3.25 -9.01 -0.47
CA GLY A 82 -2.33 -8.93 0.66
C GLY A 82 -1.17 -9.90 0.55
N SER A 83 -0.50 -10.10 1.68
CA SER A 83 0.72 -10.90 1.82
C SER A 83 0.54 -11.94 2.92
N MET A 84 0.64 -13.22 2.57
CA MET A 84 0.67 -14.29 3.58
C MET A 84 1.83 -14.13 4.57
N ALA A 85 2.90 -13.43 4.20
CA ALA A 85 3.98 -13.12 5.12
C ALA A 85 3.52 -12.19 6.25
N SER A 86 2.56 -11.29 6.00
CA SER A 86 2.00 -10.44 7.05
C SER A 86 1.29 -11.29 8.10
N ASP A 87 0.47 -12.25 7.69
CA ASP A 87 -0.20 -13.17 8.63
C ASP A 87 0.82 -13.98 9.44
N TYR A 88 1.85 -14.53 8.78
CA TYR A 88 2.93 -15.25 9.46
C TYR A 88 3.67 -14.40 10.50
N PHE A 89 3.97 -13.14 10.18
CA PHE A 89 4.59 -12.23 11.15
C PHE A 89 3.64 -11.88 12.31
N GLN A 90 2.32 -11.89 12.07
CA GLN A 90 1.34 -11.59 13.11
C GLN A 90 1.16 -12.76 14.05
N ASP A 91 1.13 -13.99 13.53
CA ASP A 91 1.18 -15.21 14.34
C ASP A 91 2.42 -15.20 15.26
N PHE A 92 3.56 -14.77 14.72
CA PHE A 92 4.79 -14.64 15.49
C PHE A 92 4.67 -13.61 16.63
N CYS A 93 4.16 -12.40 16.34
CA CYS A 93 3.95 -11.38 17.38
C CYS A 93 2.83 -11.73 18.38
N ASN A 94 2.03 -12.77 18.10
CA ASN A 94 0.99 -13.28 19.00
C ASN A 94 1.43 -14.56 19.73
N ASP A 95 2.73 -14.90 19.70
CA ASP A 95 3.32 -16.11 20.31
C ASP A 95 2.80 -17.45 19.77
N GLU A 96 2.23 -17.49 18.57
CA GLU A 96 1.61 -18.69 18.02
C GLU A 96 2.58 -19.65 17.31
N ILE A 97 3.82 -19.22 17.02
CA ILE A 97 4.80 -20.01 16.22
C ILE A 97 6.02 -20.49 17.04
N SER A 98 6.55 -19.72 18.01
CA SER A 98 7.51 -20.21 19.02
C SER A 98 7.97 -19.12 20.00
N ALA A 99 7.84 -19.32 21.31
CA ALA A 99 8.21 -18.36 22.36
C ALA A 99 9.69 -17.90 22.34
N PHE A 100 10.64 -18.77 21.95
CA PHE A 100 12.08 -18.44 21.97
C PHE A 100 12.48 -17.42 20.91
N ALA A 101 11.80 -17.42 19.75
CA ALA A 101 12.08 -16.47 18.70
C ALA A 101 11.36 -15.12 18.97
N THR A 102 10.21 -15.15 19.66
CA THR A 102 9.45 -13.94 20.04
C THR A 102 10.29 -12.99 20.87
N ASP A 103 10.95 -13.48 21.92
CA ASP A 103 11.80 -12.66 22.81
C ASP A 103 12.92 -11.92 22.05
N LEU A 104 13.52 -12.56 21.03
CA LEU A 104 14.60 -11.96 20.24
C LEU A 104 14.07 -10.88 19.29
N LEU A 105 12.92 -11.10 18.63
CA LEU A 105 12.33 -10.10 17.73
C LEU A 105 11.61 -8.97 18.47
N GLU A 106 11.06 -9.22 19.65
CA GLU A 106 10.61 -8.17 20.57
C GLU A 106 11.78 -7.30 21.01
N PHE A 107 12.93 -7.90 21.34
CA PHE A 107 14.15 -7.17 21.68
C PHE A 107 14.67 -6.29 20.51
N PHE A 108 14.50 -6.73 19.27
CA PHE A 108 14.81 -5.92 18.07
C PHE A 108 13.68 -4.94 17.67
N GLY A 109 12.56 -4.91 18.40
CA GLY A 109 11.43 -4.00 18.15
C GLY A 109 10.63 -4.32 16.88
N GLN A 110 10.63 -5.59 16.44
CA GLN A 110 9.85 -6.04 15.30
C GLN A 110 8.36 -6.23 15.64
N CYS A 111 8.05 -6.41 16.93
CA CYS A 111 6.70 -6.47 17.47
C CYS A 111 6.45 -5.28 18.43
N PRO A 112 5.22 -4.70 18.45
CA PRO A 112 4.08 -5.03 17.61
C PRO A 112 4.33 -4.66 16.14
N MET A 113 3.71 -5.40 15.23
CA MET A 113 3.89 -5.21 13.80
C MET A 113 3.55 -3.78 13.35
N SER A 114 4.31 -3.21 12.43
CA SER A 114 4.02 -1.87 11.88
C SER A 114 2.68 -1.83 11.11
N VAL A 115 1.99 -0.68 11.16
CA VAL A 115 0.70 -0.44 10.49
C VAL A 115 0.74 -0.80 9.00
N SER A 116 1.86 -0.55 8.33
CA SER A 116 2.04 -0.86 6.91
C SER A 116 1.99 -2.37 6.63
N ARG A 117 2.59 -3.19 7.50
CA ARG A 117 2.53 -4.66 7.36
C ARG A 117 1.15 -5.18 7.78
N GLN A 118 0.53 -4.57 8.79
CA GLN A 118 -0.87 -4.85 9.16
C GLN A 118 -1.84 -4.50 8.01
N SER A 119 -1.56 -3.47 7.24
CA SER A 119 -2.38 -3.13 6.07
C SER A 119 -2.28 -4.16 4.94
N LEU A 120 -1.37 -5.14 5.04
CA LEU A 120 -1.17 -6.20 4.05
C LEU A 120 -1.62 -7.58 4.54
N MET A 121 -2.42 -7.67 5.61
CA MET A 121 -3.01 -8.96 6.02
C MET A 121 -3.74 -9.61 4.85
N TYR A 122 -3.66 -10.93 4.77
CA TYR A 122 -4.11 -11.68 3.62
C TYR A 122 -5.64 -11.71 3.52
N TYR A 123 -6.15 -11.53 2.32
CA TYR A 123 -7.57 -11.36 2.06
C TYR A 123 -8.38 -12.56 2.57
N LYS A 124 -9.39 -12.27 3.39
CA LYS A 124 -10.29 -13.22 4.08
C LYS A 124 -9.61 -14.14 5.10
N GLU A 125 -8.37 -13.88 5.48
CA GLU A 125 -7.70 -14.65 6.54
C GLU A 125 -7.92 -14.06 7.93
N LYS A 126 -7.40 -14.79 8.92
CA LYS A 126 -7.58 -14.57 10.36
C LYS A 126 -7.38 -13.12 10.80
N TYR A 127 -6.37 -12.44 10.26
CA TYR A 127 -5.99 -11.10 10.71
C TYR A 127 -6.53 -9.97 9.83
N ALA A 128 -7.18 -10.28 8.70
CA ALA A 128 -7.75 -9.27 7.84
C ALA A 128 -9.11 -8.80 8.35
N SER A 129 -9.21 -7.51 8.71
CA SER A 129 -10.46 -6.91 9.14
C SER A 129 -11.50 -6.87 8.01
N LYS A 130 -12.78 -6.67 8.37
CA LYS A 130 -13.86 -6.52 7.38
C LYS A 130 -13.60 -5.32 6.46
N GLU A 131 -13.10 -4.24 7.03
CA GLU A 131 -12.75 -3.00 6.33
C GLU A 131 -11.60 -3.23 5.35
N LEU A 132 -10.55 -3.94 5.78
CA LEU A 132 -9.42 -4.29 4.90
C LEU A 132 -9.87 -5.19 3.74
N ASN A 133 -10.74 -6.17 4.02
CA ASN A 133 -11.30 -7.03 2.99
C ASN A 133 -12.17 -6.23 1.99
N ALA A 134 -12.93 -5.25 2.46
CA ALA A 134 -13.68 -4.34 1.60
C ALA A 134 -12.74 -3.48 0.73
N ALA A 135 -11.66 -2.97 1.31
CA ALA A 135 -10.64 -2.21 0.59
C ALA A 135 -9.98 -3.05 -0.52
N TYR A 136 -9.61 -4.31 -0.26
CA TYR A 136 -9.10 -5.19 -1.32
C TYR A 136 -10.10 -5.38 -2.45
N LYS A 137 -11.39 -5.54 -2.14
CA LYS A 137 -12.42 -5.69 -3.17
C LYS A 137 -12.49 -4.46 -4.07
N LEU A 138 -12.52 -3.27 -3.47
CA LEU A 138 -12.52 -1.99 -4.20
C LEU A 138 -11.24 -1.82 -5.04
N ALA A 139 -10.07 -2.11 -4.46
CA ALA A 139 -8.79 -2.02 -5.15
C ALA A 139 -8.73 -2.95 -6.37
N GLN A 140 -9.22 -4.18 -6.22
CA GLN A 140 -9.28 -5.17 -7.29
C GLN A 140 -10.28 -4.79 -8.39
N GLU A 141 -11.42 -4.21 -8.03
CA GLU A 141 -12.41 -3.71 -8.99
C GLU A 141 -11.81 -2.55 -9.80
N ALA A 142 -11.16 -1.59 -9.14
CA ALA A 142 -10.47 -0.50 -9.81
C ALA A 142 -9.32 -0.98 -10.72
N TYR A 143 -8.51 -1.94 -10.26
CA TYR A 143 -7.44 -2.53 -11.07
C TYR A 143 -7.95 -3.25 -12.33
N ARG A 144 -9.12 -3.88 -12.26
CA ARG A 144 -9.73 -4.58 -13.42
C ARG A 144 -10.44 -3.63 -14.37
N GLY A 145 -10.93 -2.49 -13.87
CA GLY A 145 -11.67 -1.50 -14.64
C GLY A 145 -10.83 -0.34 -15.17
N SER A 146 -9.55 -0.26 -14.79
CA SER A 146 -8.59 0.77 -15.22
C SER A 146 -8.02 0.52 -16.60
#